data_AF-A0A526ZV41-F1
#
_entry.id   AF-A0A526ZV41-F1
#
_cell.length_a   1.000
_cell.length_b   1.000
_cell.length_c   1.000
_cell.angle_alpha   90.00
_cell.angle_beta   90.00
_cell.angle_gamma   90.00
#
_symmetry.space_group_name_H-M   'P 1'
#
loop_
_entity.id
_entity.type
_entity.pdbx_description
1 polymer ?
#
loop_
_entity_poly.entity_id
_entity_poly.type
_entity_poly.pdbx_seq_one_letter_code
_entity_poly.pdbx_strand_id
1 'polypeptide(L)'
;SEKSCMKEMVELYAETGNNIVAVQECDPAEAHKYGIVGRGEDTHHGFRITGMVEKPKAGTAPSNLYINGRYILQPEIFGILEGQEKGAGNEIQLTDAMLKLEKQQPFYGCHYQG
;
A
#
# COMPACT_ATOMS: atom_id res chain seq x y z
N SER A 1 -23.84 6.75 -10.55
CA SER A 1 -22.40 7.05 -10.63
C SER A 1 -21.76 6.38 -9.45
N GLU A 2 -21.00 5.31 -9.69
CA GLU A 2 -20.15 4.75 -8.65
C GLU A 2 -19.13 5.80 -8.21
N LYS A 3 -18.78 5.77 -6.94
CA LYS A 3 -17.88 6.74 -6.32
C LYS A 3 -16.47 6.43 -6.81
N SER A 4 -15.75 7.45 -7.30
CA SER A 4 -14.37 7.24 -7.78
C SER A 4 -13.46 6.79 -6.63
N CYS A 5 -12.59 5.80 -6.88
CA CYS A 5 -11.61 5.32 -5.90
C CYS A 5 -10.80 6.46 -5.25
N MET A 6 -10.39 7.48 -6.02
CA MET A 6 -9.64 8.60 -5.45
C MET A 6 -10.46 9.38 -4.42
N LYS A 7 -11.78 9.47 -4.60
CA LYS A 7 -12.67 10.12 -3.62
C LYS A 7 -12.74 9.32 -2.32
N GLU A 8 -12.81 7.99 -2.40
CA GLU A 8 -12.81 7.12 -1.21
C GLU A 8 -11.47 7.19 -0.47
N MET A 9 -10.35 7.23 -1.21
CA MET A 9 -9.04 7.43 -0.62
C MET A 9 -8.93 8.77 0.13
N VAL A 10 -9.49 9.85 -0.43
CA VAL A 10 -9.51 11.17 0.22
C VAL A 10 -10.37 11.18 1.48
N GLU A 11 -11.48 10.46 1.50
CA GLU A 11 -12.32 10.35 2.70
C GLU A 11 -11.67 9.50 3.79
N LEU A 12 -11.01 8.40 3.40
CA LEU A 12 -10.20 7.60 4.33
C LEU A 12 -9.01 8.41 4.86
N TYR A 13 -8.42 9.27 4.04
CA TYR A 13 -7.41 10.23 4.46
C TYR A 13 -8.00 11.25 5.45
N ALA A 14 -9.19 11.78 5.19
CA ALA A 14 -9.85 12.72 6.11
C ALA A 14 -10.20 12.06 7.47
N GLU A 15 -10.51 10.76 7.47
CA GLU A 15 -10.79 9.97 8.67
C GLU A 15 -9.51 9.68 9.49
N THR A 16 -8.42 9.33 8.82
CA THR A 16 -7.23 8.79 9.48
C THR A 16 -6.08 9.78 9.60
N GLY A 17 -5.96 10.74 8.68
CA GLY A 17 -4.82 11.65 8.56
C GLY A 17 -3.50 10.96 8.21
N ASN A 18 -3.53 9.71 7.73
CA ASN A 18 -2.36 8.84 7.57
C ASN A 18 -2.11 8.45 6.10
N ASN A 19 -1.09 7.61 5.86
CA ASN A 19 -0.76 7.15 4.52
C ASN A 19 -1.84 6.20 3.99
N ILE A 20 -2.32 6.44 2.75
CA ILE A 20 -3.36 5.64 2.09
C ILE A 20 -2.80 5.00 0.83
N VAL A 21 -3.06 3.71 0.63
CA VAL A 21 -2.76 2.99 -0.61
C VAL A 21 -4.02 2.35 -1.17
N ALA A 22 -4.24 2.48 -2.48
CA ALA A 22 -5.29 1.73 -3.14
C ALA A 22 -4.85 0.28 -3.31
N VAL A 23 -5.72 -0.66 -2.95
CA VAL A 23 -5.47 -2.10 -3.09
C VAL A 23 -6.54 -2.77 -3.92
N GLN A 24 -6.18 -3.86 -4.57
CA GLN A 24 -7.13 -4.72 -5.28
C GLN A 24 -6.76 -6.18 -5.04
N GLU A 25 -7.74 -7.07 -5.15
CA GLU A 25 -7.48 -8.51 -5.11
C GLU A 25 -6.80 -8.98 -6.40
N CYS A 26 -5.79 -9.84 -6.26
CA CYS A 26 -5.25 -10.64 -7.36
C CYS A 26 -5.52 -12.13 -7.13
N ASP A 27 -5.31 -12.94 -8.16
CA ASP A 27 -5.19 -14.39 -7.98
C ASP A 27 -4.01 -14.65 -7.01
N PRO A 28 -4.18 -15.46 -5.95
CA PRO A 28 -3.11 -15.82 -5.03
C PRO A 28 -1.85 -16.38 -5.72
N ALA A 29 -2.00 -17.05 -6.86
CA ALA A 29 -0.88 -17.55 -7.67
C ALA A 29 -0.05 -16.41 -8.29
N GLU A 30 -0.64 -15.23 -8.49
CA GLU A 30 0.00 -14.05 -9.07
C GLU A 30 0.58 -13.08 -8.03
N ALA A 31 0.33 -13.30 -6.74
CA ALA A 31 0.75 -12.42 -5.66
C ALA A 31 2.27 -12.11 -5.67
N HIS A 32 3.09 -13.06 -6.13
CA HIS A 32 4.55 -12.90 -6.25
C HIS A 32 5.00 -11.84 -7.27
N LYS A 33 4.08 -11.33 -8.11
CA LYS A 33 4.37 -10.30 -9.11
C LYS A 33 4.24 -8.88 -8.57
N TYR A 34 3.62 -8.70 -7.40
CA TYR A 34 3.19 -7.40 -6.90
C TYR A 34 3.66 -7.11 -5.47
N GLY A 35 3.54 -5.85 -5.05
CA GLY A 35 3.57 -5.48 -3.64
C GLY A 35 2.24 -5.86 -2.97
N ILE A 36 2.30 -6.70 -1.94
CA ILE A 36 1.14 -7.23 -1.23
C ILE A 36 1.09 -6.66 0.18
N VAL A 37 -0.10 -6.31 0.65
CA VAL A 37 -0.32 -5.77 2.00
C VAL A 37 -1.01 -6.79 2.91
N GLY A 38 -0.74 -6.73 4.21
CA GLY A 38 -1.53 -7.42 5.23
C GLY A 38 -2.78 -6.60 5.59
N ARG A 39 -3.91 -7.29 5.81
CA ARG A 39 -5.16 -6.66 6.26
C ARG A 39 -5.26 -6.72 7.79
N GLY A 40 -5.47 -5.58 8.42
CA GLY A 40 -5.77 -5.44 9.84
C GLY A 40 -7.22 -5.04 10.09
N GLU A 41 -7.42 -4.21 11.12
CA GLU A 41 -8.75 -3.74 11.55
C GLU A 41 -9.43 -2.86 10.49
N ASP A 42 -10.75 -3.01 10.38
CA ASP A 42 -11.56 -2.22 9.46
C ASP A 42 -11.74 -0.77 9.95
N THR A 43 -11.85 0.14 9.01
CA THR A 43 -12.27 1.54 9.21
C THR A 43 -13.59 1.79 8.47
N HIS A 44 -14.11 3.02 8.49
CA HIS A 44 -15.35 3.28 7.76
C HIS A 44 -15.18 3.18 6.23
N HIS A 45 -14.01 3.58 5.71
CA HIS A 45 -13.72 3.64 4.28
C HIS A 45 -12.59 2.70 3.82
N GLY A 46 -12.09 1.81 4.70
CA GLY A 46 -10.94 0.98 4.40
C GLY A 46 -10.54 0.08 5.54
N PHE A 47 -9.24 -0.15 5.69
CA PHE A 47 -8.68 -0.97 6.75
C PHE A 47 -7.24 -0.55 7.07
N ARG A 48 -6.78 -0.84 8.28
CA ARG A 48 -5.39 -0.65 8.69
C ARG A 48 -4.49 -1.70 8.04
N ILE A 49 -3.35 -1.29 7.51
CA ILE A 49 -2.34 -2.21 7.00
C ILE A 49 -1.44 -2.68 8.14
N THR A 50 -1.21 -3.99 8.20
CA THR A 50 -0.39 -4.64 9.25
C THR A 50 1.04 -4.92 8.83
N GLY A 51 1.31 -4.84 7.53
CA GLY A 51 2.61 -5.07 6.93
C GLY A 51 2.53 -4.96 5.41
N MET A 52 3.65 -4.70 4.76
CA MET A 52 3.78 -4.81 3.30
C MET A 52 4.91 -5.76 2.93
N VAL A 53 4.82 -6.39 1.76
CA VAL A 53 5.89 -7.20 1.17
C VAL A 53 5.93 -6.97 -0.33
N GLU A 54 7.08 -6.55 -0.86
CA GLU A 54 7.33 -6.47 -2.30
C GLU A 54 7.63 -7.87 -2.85
N LYS A 55 6.86 -8.33 -3.86
CA LYS A 55 7.07 -9.58 -4.60
C LYS A 55 7.32 -10.78 -3.67
N PRO A 56 6.35 -11.13 -2.80
CA PRO A 56 6.50 -12.23 -1.86
C PRO A 56 6.82 -13.54 -2.59
N LYS A 57 7.58 -14.42 -1.95
CA LYS A 57 7.74 -15.79 -2.46
C LYS A 57 6.37 -16.45 -2.55
N ALA A 58 6.15 -17.28 -3.56
CA ALA A 58 4.91 -18.03 -3.72
C ALA A 58 4.54 -18.76 -2.41
N GLY A 59 3.30 -18.57 -1.94
CA GLY A 59 2.80 -19.14 -0.69
C GLY A 59 3.18 -18.40 0.60
N THR A 60 3.91 -17.28 0.53
CA THR A 60 4.32 -16.48 1.71
C THR A 60 3.66 -15.11 1.80
N ALA A 61 2.75 -14.80 0.87
CA ALA A 61 2.07 -13.52 0.83
C ALA A 61 1.14 -13.35 2.06
N PRO A 62 1.12 -12.17 2.71
CA PRO A 62 0.29 -11.94 3.90
C PRO A 62 -1.22 -11.85 3.56
N SER A 63 -1.56 -11.61 2.30
CA SER A 63 -2.93 -11.65 1.76
C SER A 63 -2.87 -11.81 0.22
N ASN A 64 -3.99 -11.61 -0.47
CA ASN A 64 -4.06 -11.44 -1.93
C ASN A 64 -4.35 -9.99 -2.36
N LEU A 65 -4.16 -9.01 -1.47
CA LEU A 65 -4.39 -7.59 -1.73
C LEU A 65 -3.12 -6.93 -2.23
N TYR A 66 -3.08 -6.61 -3.52
CA TYR A 66 -1.95 -5.94 -4.15
C TYR A 66 -2.17 -4.43 -4.29
N ILE A 67 -1.07 -3.68 -4.28
CA ILE A 67 -1.07 -2.23 -4.39
C ILE A 67 -1.33 -1.79 -5.85
N ASN A 68 -2.44 -1.07 -6.09
CA ASN A 68 -2.93 -0.64 -7.43
C ASN A 68 -2.44 0.78 -7.82
N GLY A 69 -1.18 1.11 -7.52
CA GLY A 69 -0.52 2.30 -8.09
C GLY A 69 -1.09 3.67 -7.72
N ARG A 70 -2.03 3.78 -6.77
CA ARG A 70 -2.57 5.06 -6.27
C ARG A 70 -2.25 5.20 -4.80
N TYR A 71 -1.79 6.39 -4.44
CA TYR A 71 -1.24 6.65 -3.11
C TYR A 71 -1.58 8.06 -2.63
N ILE A 72 -1.84 8.19 -1.33
CA ILE A 72 -1.76 9.45 -0.59
C ILE A 72 -0.69 9.23 0.47
N LEU A 73 0.48 9.84 0.30
CA LEU A 73 1.66 9.59 1.14
C LEU A 73 2.05 10.86 1.85
N GLN A 74 2.50 10.70 3.09
CA GLN A 74 3.02 11.78 3.90
C GLN A 74 4.37 12.26 3.34
N PRO A 75 4.69 13.57 3.46
CA PRO A 75 5.85 14.18 2.81
C PRO A 75 7.19 13.60 3.28
N GLU A 76 7.27 12.98 4.46
CA GLU A 76 8.48 12.31 4.96
C GLU A 76 9.02 11.23 4.01
N ILE A 77 8.16 10.70 3.13
CA ILE A 77 8.59 9.73 2.12
C ILE A 77 9.67 10.28 1.19
N PHE A 78 9.68 11.59 0.91
CA PHE A 78 10.70 12.20 0.05
C PHE A 78 12.09 12.12 0.68
N GLY A 79 12.20 12.34 1.99
CA GLY A 79 13.48 12.18 2.71
C GLY A 79 13.96 10.73 2.71
N ILE A 80 13.03 9.77 2.77
CA ILE A 80 13.37 8.34 2.66
C ILE A 80 13.87 8.01 1.25
N LEU A 81 13.20 8.52 0.21
CA LEU A 81 13.56 8.31 -1.20
C LEU A 81 14.92 8.93 -1.54
N GLU A 82 15.23 10.10 -1.00
CA GLU A 82 16.51 10.79 -1.22
C GLU A 82 17.72 9.95 -0.77
N GLY A 83 17.61 9.27 0.36
CA GLY A 83 18.66 8.39 0.90
C GLY A 83 18.56 6.93 0.44
N GLN A 84 17.66 6.60 -0.50
CA GLN A 84 17.37 5.21 -0.83
C GLN A 84 18.33 4.63 -1.88
N GLU A 85 18.95 3.52 -1.53
CA GLU A 85 19.70 2.68 -2.47
C GLU A 85 18.78 1.92 -3.43
N LYS A 86 19.35 1.45 -4.54
CA LYS A 86 18.64 0.64 -5.52
C LYS A 86 18.27 -0.72 -4.91
N GLY A 87 17.00 -1.09 -5.02
CA GLY A 87 16.44 -2.35 -4.54
C GLY A 87 16.27 -3.36 -5.68
N ALA A 88 15.09 -3.98 -5.74
CA ALA A 88 14.76 -4.97 -6.76
C ALA A 88 14.90 -4.39 -8.19
N GLY A 89 15.54 -5.15 -9.07
CA GLY A 89 15.70 -4.76 -10.47
C GLY A 89 16.72 -3.64 -10.71
N ASN A 90 17.56 -3.28 -9.73
CA ASN A 90 18.53 -2.18 -9.80
C ASN A 90 17.86 -0.79 -9.98
N GLU A 91 16.65 -0.65 -9.42
CA GLU A 91 15.83 0.57 -9.43
C GLU A 91 15.56 1.06 -8.00
N ILE A 92 15.26 2.36 -7.86
CA ILE A 92 14.77 2.92 -6.59
C ILE A 92 13.27 2.64 -6.52
N GLN A 93 12.86 1.76 -5.60
CA GLN A 93 11.48 1.29 -5.51
C GLN A 93 10.65 2.09 -4.49
N LEU A 94 9.48 2.58 -4.89
CA LEU A 94 8.57 3.27 -3.97
C LEU A 94 8.10 2.35 -2.83
N THR A 95 7.90 1.05 -3.10
CA THR A 95 7.51 0.08 -2.07
C THR A 95 8.53 0.00 -0.93
N ASP A 96 9.82 0.02 -1.25
CA ASP A 96 10.89 0.00 -0.24
C ASP A 96 10.85 1.26 0.64
N ALA A 97 10.50 2.41 0.07
CA ALA A 97 10.34 3.64 0.81
C ALA A 97 9.09 3.60 1.71
N MET A 98 7.97 3.08 1.21
CA MET A 98 6.75 2.88 2.00
C MET A 98 6.98 1.90 3.16
N LEU A 99 7.73 0.82 2.96
CA LEU A 99 8.12 -0.13 4.00
C LEU A 99 8.94 0.52 5.14
N LYS A 100 9.81 1.47 4.79
CA LYS A 100 10.55 2.25 5.78
C LYS A 100 9.64 3.24 6.51
N LEU A 101 8.73 3.88 5.78
CA LEU A 101 7.78 4.83 6.35
C LEU A 101 6.76 4.15 7.27
N GLU A 102 6.35 2.93 6.95
CA GLU A 102 5.40 2.13 7.75
C GLU A 102 5.89 1.89 9.19
N LYS A 103 7.20 1.86 9.39
CA LYS A 103 7.81 1.73 10.73
C LYS A 103 7.65 2.98 11.60
N GLN A 104 7.33 4.11 10.99
CA GLN A 104 7.23 5.42 11.65
C GLN A 104 5.79 5.93 11.67
N GLN A 105 5.01 5.62 10.63
CA GLN A 105 3.67 6.15 10.42
C GLN A 105 2.72 5.02 9.98
N PRO A 106 1.46 5.03 10.47
CA PRO A 106 0.44 4.09 10.01
C PRO A 106 0.16 4.18 8.50
N PHE A 107 -0.22 3.03 7.95
CA PHE A 107 -0.75 2.89 6.60
C PHE A 107 -2.15 2.29 6.62
N TYR A 108 -2.96 2.69 5.64
CA TYR A 108 -4.33 2.22 5.46
C TYR A 108 -4.56 1.82 3.99
N GLY A 109 -5.31 0.75 3.79
CA GLY A 109 -5.71 0.24 2.50
C GLY A 109 -7.13 0.69 2.15
N CYS A 110 -7.29 1.27 0.96
CA CYS A 110 -8.59 1.54 0.36
C CYS A 110 -8.85 0.50 -0.74
N HIS A 111 -9.95 -0.23 -0.67
CA HIS A 111 -10.30 -1.20 -1.71
C HIS A 111 -10.66 -0.47 -3.01
N TYR A 112 -10.01 -0.82 -4.11
CA TYR A 112 -10.34 -0.33 -5.44
C TYR A 112 -11.58 -1.09 -5.95
N GLN A 113 -12.71 -0.41 -5.98
CA GLN A 113 -13.90 -0.86 -6.71
C GLN A 113 -13.86 -0.23 -8.11
N GLY A 114 -14.02 -1.08 -9.13
CA GLY A 114 -13.83 -0.83 -10.56
C GLY A 114 -14.25 0.53 -11.07
#